data_AF-A0A2D9K765-F1
#
_entry.id   AF-A0A2D9K765-F1
#
_cell.length_a   1.000
_cell.length_b   1.000
_cell.length_c   1.000
_cell.angle_alpha   90.00
_cell.angle_beta   90.00
_cell.angle_gamma   90.00
#
_symmetry.space_group_name_H-M   'P 1'
#
loop_
_entity.id
_entity.type
_entity.pdbx_description
1 polymer ?
#
loop_
_entity_poly.entity_id
_entity_poly.type
_entity_poly.pdbx_seq_one_letter_code
_entity_poly.pdbx_strand_id
1 'polypeptide(L)'
;MHWRSMTPSALRSRFLRAKAGSIPVMTALMLVPMIVISGGAIDLIAHERLRSVLQDGLDRGVLAAASLTQTRPPRETIESFLKAAVTKGSYALDVKADELSNAKRVEASATAVTDTAFLRLIGIDQLTVVAHAEAEEKRKNIEISLLLDMSGSMRFDKSGSYPGPSGAMRINYLRPAAKSFMDMVLADGAEEYTTVSIVPYAGQVSIGPVLFDALTRNRRQHDRSSCFQFGRSDFTLGVPDFANLPQTQHFTQANHHDALKKAGEAQITEPWWCPDDPHDPRPGTTHDFVAGEGKDTDRTSVSFLSNDREYLKRQIDNYKLYDGTGTPIALKWGLLLLDPAIQPMLREAARYRALSEELDIDARFSNRPASFTDPDTMKFLVLMTDGAISSQRIPKDASKPVQYYNNGSLNTDLYTVGDAERFAAALCTAAKQKNVIVFTIGFDVNDTAAKQMSNCASGAERFYRVNALDIQDAFKSIATAIQKIKLIG
;
A
#
# COMPACT_ATOMS: atom_id res chain seq x y z
N MET A 1 -40.00 -66.71 91.16
CA MET A 1 -40.37 -65.48 91.90
C MET A 1 -40.52 -64.33 90.90
N HIS A 2 -41.74 -63.80 90.83
CA HIS A 2 -42.30 -62.65 90.10
C HIS A 2 -41.69 -62.13 88.79
N TRP A 3 -42.23 -62.65 87.67
CA TRP A 3 -42.42 -61.89 86.45
C TRP A 3 -43.53 -60.85 86.67
N ARG A 4 -43.18 -59.55 86.68
CA ARG A 4 -44.17 -58.46 86.63
C ARG A 4 -44.55 -58.23 85.16
N SER A 5 -45.79 -58.57 84.84
CA SER A 5 -46.46 -58.23 83.58
C SER A 5 -46.48 -56.70 83.42
N MET A 6 -45.69 -56.18 82.49
CA MET A 6 -45.82 -54.79 82.05
C MET A 6 -47.07 -54.69 81.18
N THR A 7 -48.01 -53.85 81.59
CA THR A 7 -49.24 -53.61 80.85
C THR A 7 -48.96 -52.82 79.56
N PRO A 8 -49.67 -53.11 78.44
CA PRO A 8 -49.41 -52.49 77.13
C PRO A 8 -49.58 -50.95 77.10
N SER A 9 -50.23 -50.36 78.10
CA SER A 9 -50.50 -48.92 78.17
C SER A 9 -49.29 -48.07 78.56
N ALA A 10 -48.33 -48.61 79.33
CA ALA A 10 -47.15 -47.86 79.79
C ALA A 10 -46.03 -47.76 78.73
N LEU A 11 -45.98 -48.71 77.78
CA LEU A 11 -45.06 -48.66 76.63
C LEU A 11 -45.54 -47.66 75.55
N ARG A 12 -46.86 -47.57 75.34
CA ARG A 12 -47.44 -46.61 74.38
C ARG A 12 -47.25 -45.15 74.80
N SER A 13 -47.37 -44.83 76.09
CA SER A 13 -47.17 -43.44 76.56
C SER A 13 -45.70 -42.99 76.55
N ARG A 14 -44.74 -43.91 76.69
CA ARG A 14 -43.30 -43.63 76.51
C ARG A 14 -42.91 -43.48 75.04
N PHE A 15 -43.54 -44.22 74.12
CA PHE A 15 -43.29 -44.07 72.68
C PHE A 15 -43.88 -42.75 72.13
N LEU A 16 -45.07 -42.36 72.60
CA LEU A 16 -45.72 -41.09 72.21
C LEU A 16 -45.02 -39.83 72.76
N ARG A 17 -44.12 -39.96 73.75
CA ARG A 17 -43.35 -38.82 74.32
C ARG A 17 -41.86 -38.84 73.96
N ALA A 18 -41.40 -39.77 73.11
CA ALA A 18 -39.99 -39.88 72.75
C ALA A 18 -39.57 -38.81 71.72
N LYS A 19 -38.98 -37.71 72.19
CA LYS A 19 -38.40 -36.64 71.33
C LYS A 19 -37.03 -36.98 70.72
N ALA A 20 -36.48 -38.17 70.97
CA ALA A 20 -35.16 -38.58 70.46
C ALA A 20 -35.14 -38.91 68.96
N GLY A 21 -36.30 -39.08 68.31
CA GLY A 21 -36.42 -39.39 66.88
C GLY A 21 -36.56 -38.18 65.96
N SER A 22 -36.65 -36.95 66.47
CA SER A 22 -36.87 -35.75 65.63
C SER A 22 -35.60 -35.26 64.94
N ILE A 23 -34.42 -35.47 65.53
CA ILE A 23 -33.13 -35.05 64.95
C ILE A 23 -32.83 -35.85 63.66
N PRO A 24 -32.89 -37.19 63.64
CA PRO A 24 -32.67 -37.96 62.40
C PRO A 24 -33.64 -37.59 61.27
N VAL A 25 -34.90 -37.30 61.60
CA VAL A 25 -35.92 -36.91 60.61
C VAL A 25 -35.62 -35.53 60.02
N MET A 26 -35.28 -34.54 60.85
CA MET A 26 -34.89 -33.21 60.36
C MET A 26 -33.56 -33.24 59.58
N THR A 27 -32.59 -34.04 60.02
CA THR A 27 -31.33 -34.24 59.30
C THR A 27 -31.56 -34.89 57.94
N ALA A 28 -32.40 -35.93 57.86
CA ALA A 28 -32.73 -36.57 56.58
C ALA A 28 -33.46 -35.62 55.61
N LEU A 29 -34.36 -34.78 56.12
CA LEU A 29 -35.04 -33.75 55.33
C LEU A 29 -34.11 -32.62 54.86
N MET A 30 -33.13 -32.21 55.67
CA MET A 30 -32.13 -31.19 55.29
C MET A 30 -31.00 -31.73 54.41
N LEU A 31 -30.75 -33.03 54.42
CA LEU A 31 -29.70 -33.67 53.61
C LEU A 31 -29.95 -33.46 52.12
N VAL A 32 -31.20 -33.63 51.67
CA VAL A 32 -31.58 -33.49 50.26
C VAL A 32 -31.28 -32.08 49.72
N PRO A 33 -31.77 -30.97 50.32
CA PRO A 33 -31.46 -29.63 49.83
C PRO A 33 -29.96 -29.29 49.95
N MET A 34 -29.25 -29.79 50.96
CA MET A 34 -27.79 -29.60 51.05
C MET A 34 -27.03 -30.26 49.89
N ILE A 35 -27.42 -31.49 49.52
CA ILE A 35 -26.84 -32.21 48.37
C ILE A 35 -27.17 -31.47 47.07
N VAL A 36 -28.39 -30.99 46.90
CA VAL A 36 -28.79 -30.23 45.70
C VAL A 36 -28.01 -28.93 45.58
N ILE A 37 -27.83 -28.17 46.67
CA ILE A 37 -27.06 -26.91 46.63
C ILE A 37 -25.58 -27.18 46.34
N SER A 38 -24.97 -28.11 47.07
CA SER A 38 -23.53 -28.40 46.93
C SER A 38 -23.22 -29.06 45.59
N GLY A 39 -24.07 -30.01 45.18
CA GLY A 39 -23.97 -30.69 43.90
C GLY A 39 -24.31 -29.79 42.72
N GLY A 40 -25.29 -28.91 42.87
CA GLY A 40 -25.63 -27.89 41.88
C GLY A 40 -24.46 -26.94 41.60
N ALA A 41 -23.63 -26.62 42.60
CA ALA A 41 -22.40 -25.89 42.39
C ALA A 41 -21.39 -26.68 41.52
N ILE A 42 -21.30 -28.00 41.67
CA ILE A 42 -20.45 -28.86 40.83
C ILE A 42 -20.98 -28.89 39.38
N ASP A 43 -22.29 -29.05 39.20
CA ASP A 43 -22.93 -29.02 37.87
C ASP A 43 -22.70 -27.67 37.19
N LEU A 44 -22.80 -26.56 37.92
CA LEU A 44 -22.52 -25.23 37.41
C LEU A 44 -21.04 -25.05 37.05
N ILE A 45 -20.10 -25.57 37.85
CA ILE A 45 -18.67 -25.54 37.52
C ILE A 45 -18.40 -26.34 36.24
N ALA A 46 -19.04 -27.49 36.05
CA ALA A 46 -18.92 -28.28 34.83
C ALA A 46 -19.49 -27.52 33.61
N HIS A 47 -20.64 -26.87 33.78
CA HIS A 47 -21.25 -26.01 32.77
C HIS A 47 -20.32 -24.85 32.35
N GLU A 48 -19.76 -24.11 33.31
CA GLU A 48 -18.88 -22.98 33.03
C GLU A 48 -17.54 -23.41 32.41
N ARG A 49 -17.01 -24.59 32.79
CA ARG A 49 -15.84 -25.17 32.13
C ARG A 49 -16.12 -25.48 30.66
N LEU A 50 -17.26 -26.12 30.38
CA LEU A 50 -17.66 -26.42 29.00
C LEU A 50 -17.86 -25.14 28.20
N ARG A 51 -18.52 -24.13 28.78
CA ARG A 51 -18.68 -22.80 28.16
C ARG A 51 -17.35 -22.18 27.78
N SER A 52 -16.40 -22.14 28.70
CA SER A 52 -15.07 -21.55 28.45
C SER A 52 -14.31 -22.29 27.34
N VAL A 53 -14.35 -23.63 27.32
CA VAL A 53 -13.67 -24.44 26.30
C VAL A 53 -14.35 -24.30 24.94
N LEU A 54 -15.69 -24.27 24.92
CA LEU A 54 -16.45 -24.08 23.69
C LEU A 54 -16.17 -22.71 23.07
N GLN A 55 -16.11 -21.66 23.89
CA GLN A 55 -15.78 -20.31 23.46
C GLN A 55 -14.34 -20.23 22.90
N ASP A 56 -13.33 -20.74 23.61
CA ASP A 56 -11.93 -20.72 23.13
C ASP A 56 -11.75 -21.51 21.82
N GLY A 57 -12.42 -22.66 21.69
CA GLY A 57 -12.40 -23.44 20.44
C GLY A 57 -13.09 -22.71 19.29
N LEU A 58 -14.22 -22.05 19.56
CA LEU A 58 -14.98 -21.29 18.58
C LEU A 58 -14.20 -20.05 18.11
N ASP A 59 -13.60 -19.28 19.03
CA ASP A 59 -12.82 -18.08 18.71
C ASP A 59 -11.65 -18.40 17.79
N ARG A 60 -10.87 -19.45 18.11
CA ARG A 60 -9.76 -19.90 17.25
C ARG A 60 -10.23 -20.39 15.90
N GLY A 61 -11.35 -21.13 15.88
CA GLY A 61 -11.95 -21.64 14.66
C GLY A 61 -12.43 -20.52 13.74
N VAL A 62 -13.10 -19.51 14.29
CA VAL A 62 -13.62 -18.36 13.55
C VAL A 62 -12.49 -17.48 13.03
N LEU A 63 -11.45 -17.20 13.83
CA LEU A 63 -10.24 -16.51 13.36
C LEU A 63 -9.57 -17.26 12.19
N ALA A 64 -9.41 -18.57 12.29
CA ALA A 64 -8.81 -19.38 11.23
C ALA A 64 -9.70 -19.49 9.98
N ALA A 65 -11.02 -19.43 10.15
CA ALA A 65 -11.99 -19.49 9.05
C ALA A 65 -12.15 -18.15 8.33
N ALA A 66 -12.05 -17.04 9.07
CA ALA A 66 -12.04 -15.69 8.52
C ALA A 66 -10.79 -15.41 7.68
N SER A 67 -9.76 -16.27 7.75
CA SER A 67 -8.54 -15.98 7.02
C SER A 67 -8.71 -15.99 5.50
N LEU A 68 -8.19 -14.98 4.82
CA LEU A 68 -8.24 -14.83 3.35
C LEU A 68 -7.32 -15.82 2.60
N THR A 69 -6.45 -16.53 3.31
CA THR A 69 -5.61 -17.59 2.72
C THR A 69 -6.20 -19.00 2.94
N GLN A 70 -7.29 -19.10 3.70
CA GLN A 70 -7.97 -20.36 3.99
C GLN A 70 -8.74 -20.85 2.76
N THR A 71 -8.37 -22.03 2.26
CA THR A 71 -9.03 -22.68 1.12
C THR A 71 -10.17 -23.62 1.53
N ARG A 72 -10.23 -24.04 2.80
CA ARG A 72 -11.29 -24.91 3.31
C ARG A 72 -12.58 -24.11 3.62
N PRO A 73 -13.76 -24.73 3.48
CA PRO A 73 -15.02 -24.09 3.86
C PRO A 73 -15.01 -23.64 5.33
N PRO A 74 -15.54 -22.44 5.65
CA PRO A 74 -15.54 -21.90 7.02
C PRO A 74 -16.09 -22.87 8.08
N ARG A 75 -17.18 -23.57 7.75
CA ARG A 75 -17.82 -24.55 8.64
C ARG A 75 -16.87 -25.70 9.00
N GLU A 76 -16.18 -26.27 8.01
CA GLU A 76 -15.26 -27.39 8.23
C GLU A 76 -14.02 -26.95 9.02
N THR A 77 -13.51 -25.74 8.74
CA THR A 77 -12.40 -25.16 9.51
C THR A 77 -12.80 -25.00 10.97
N ILE A 78 -13.92 -24.34 11.27
CA ILE A 78 -14.39 -24.14 12.66
C ILE A 78 -14.62 -25.47 13.36
N GLU A 79 -15.25 -26.43 12.68
CA GLU A 79 -15.52 -27.76 13.24
C GLU A 79 -14.23 -28.50 13.62
N SER A 80 -13.14 -28.32 12.86
CA SER A 80 -11.85 -28.92 13.20
C SER A 80 -11.25 -28.39 14.51
N PHE A 81 -11.41 -27.09 14.80
CA PHE A 81 -10.99 -26.48 16.06
C PHE A 81 -11.89 -26.90 17.22
N LEU A 82 -13.21 -26.95 16.99
CA LEU A 82 -14.17 -27.41 18.01
C LEU A 82 -13.98 -28.89 18.38
N LYS A 83 -13.67 -29.77 17.42
CA LYS A 83 -13.31 -31.18 17.69
C LYS A 83 -12.05 -31.32 18.53
N ALA A 84 -11.09 -30.41 18.36
CA ALA A 84 -9.87 -30.41 19.17
C ALA A 84 -10.11 -29.88 20.60
N ALA A 85 -10.98 -28.88 20.76
CA ALA A 85 -11.30 -28.29 22.05
C ALA A 85 -12.27 -29.16 22.88
N VAL A 86 -13.34 -29.66 22.25
CA VAL A 86 -14.40 -30.42 22.90
C VAL A 86 -14.21 -31.91 22.61
N THR A 87 -13.53 -32.61 23.52
CA THR A 87 -13.20 -34.04 23.36
C THR A 87 -14.36 -34.98 23.69
N LYS A 88 -15.42 -34.50 24.35
CA LYS A 88 -16.60 -35.27 24.74
C LYS A 88 -17.87 -34.43 24.60
N GLY A 89 -18.92 -35.01 24.03
CA GLY A 89 -20.23 -34.38 23.83
C GLY A 89 -20.51 -34.03 22.37
N SER A 90 -21.79 -33.78 22.07
CA SER A 90 -22.24 -33.25 20.78
C SER A 90 -22.51 -31.75 20.91
N TYR A 91 -22.26 -31.03 19.83
CA TYR A 91 -22.59 -29.62 19.70
C TYR A 91 -23.28 -29.37 18.36
N ALA A 92 -24.22 -28.43 18.34
CA ALA A 92 -24.76 -27.86 17.12
C ALA A 92 -23.94 -26.63 16.75
N LEU A 93 -23.51 -26.56 15.49
CA LEU A 93 -22.74 -25.45 14.93
C LEU A 93 -23.57 -24.75 13.86
N ASP A 94 -23.75 -23.44 14.00
CA ASP A 94 -24.27 -22.54 12.98
C ASP A 94 -23.15 -21.60 12.52
N VAL A 95 -23.02 -21.40 11.21
CA VAL A 95 -21.94 -20.58 10.63
C VAL A 95 -22.53 -19.73 9.51
N LYS A 96 -22.26 -18.44 9.56
CA LYS A 96 -22.53 -17.49 8.49
C LYS A 96 -21.20 -16.91 8.04
N ALA A 97 -20.96 -16.94 6.74
CA ALA A 97 -19.78 -16.37 6.15
C ALA A 97 -20.22 -15.39 5.06
N ASP A 98 -19.80 -14.14 5.22
CA ASP A 98 -19.94 -13.10 4.21
C ASP A 98 -18.56 -12.94 3.54
N GLU A 99 -18.48 -13.42 2.30
CA GLU A 99 -17.29 -13.28 1.47
C GLU A 99 -17.47 -12.09 0.52
N LEU A 100 -16.81 -10.98 0.83
CA LEU A 100 -16.63 -9.84 -0.06
C LEU A 100 -15.33 -10.03 -0.84
N SER A 101 -15.17 -9.33 -1.97
CA SER A 101 -13.97 -9.46 -2.82
C SER A 101 -12.65 -9.25 -2.06
N ASN A 102 -12.62 -8.36 -1.06
CA ASN A 102 -11.44 -8.02 -0.29
C ASN A 102 -11.55 -8.26 1.23
N ALA A 103 -12.66 -8.84 1.69
CA ALA A 103 -12.90 -9.07 3.11
C ALA A 103 -13.65 -10.38 3.31
N LYS A 104 -13.31 -11.10 4.37
CA LYS A 104 -14.02 -12.32 4.75
C LYS A 104 -14.43 -12.19 6.21
N ARG A 105 -15.73 -12.06 6.43
CA ARG A 105 -16.34 -12.00 7.75
C ARG A 105 -17.01 -13.34 8.04
N VAL A 106 -16.68 -13.92 9.19
CA VAL A 106 -17.23 -15.19 9.63
C VAL A 106 -17.83 -15.01 11.01
N GLU A 107 -19.11 -15.31 11.12
CA GLU A 107 -19.86 -15.38 12.37
C GLU A 107 -20.22 -16.84 12.62
N ALA A 108 -20.03 -17.31 13.86
CA ALA A 108 -20.43 -18.65 14.23
C ALA A 108 -21.03 -18.70 15.62
N SER A 109 -21.97 -19.62 15.81
CA SER A 109 -22.51 -19.97 17.12
C SER A 109 -22.45 -21.47 17.34
N ALA A 110 -22.02 -21.86 18.54
CA ALA A 110 -21.96 -23.26 18.95
C ALA A 110 -22.83 -23.46 20.19
N THR A 111 -23.71 -24.47 20.12
CA THR A 111 -24.60 -24.84 21.21
C THR A 111 -24.29 -26.25 21.66
N ALA A 112 -23.97 -26.44 22.93
CA ALA A 112 -23.73 -27.74 23.55
C ALA A 112 -24.70 -27.95 24.71
N VAL A 113 -24.98 -29.21 25.04
CA VAL A 113 -25.83 -29.57 26.17
C VAL A 113 -25.03 -30.45 27.12
N THR A 114 -25.06 -30.13 28.41
CA THR A 114 -24.43 -30.95 29.45
C THR A 114 -25.49 -31.52 30.38
N ASP A 115 -25.39 -32.81 30.66
CA ASP A 115 -26.22 -33.46 31.66
C ASP A 115 -25.80 -32.98 33.07
N THR A 116 -26.77 -32.74 33.94
CA THR A 116 -26.52 -32.39 35.35
C THR A 116 -26.43 -33.66 36.17
N ALA A 117 -25.54 -33.78 37.14
CA ALA A 117 -25.46 -34.95 38.02
C ALA A 117 -26.38 -34.82 39.24
N PHE A 118 -26.55 -33.60 39.76
CA PHE A 118 -27.26 -33.33 41.01
C PHE A 118 -28.54 -32.51 40.78
N LEU A 119 -28.51 -31.53 39.86
CA LEU A 119 -29.70 -30.72 39.54
C LEU A 119 -30.85 -31.55 38.94
N ARG A 120 -30.56 -32.73 38.36
CA ARG A 120 -31.58 -33.69 37.96
C ARG A 120 -32.52 -34.12 39.10
N LEU A 121 -32.04 -34.09 40.36
CA LEU A 121 -32.84 -34.46 41.54
C LEU A 121 -34.02 -33.50 41.77
N ILE A 122 -33.96 -32.29 41.22
CA ILE A 122 -35.02 -31.29 41.25
C ILE A 122 -35.67 -31.08 39.87
N GLY A 123 -35.44 -31.99 38.91
CA GLY A 123 -36.05 -31.98 37.58
C GLY A 123 -35.32 -31.13 36.52
N ILE A 124 -34.08 -30.70 36.77
CA ILE A 124 -33.26 -30.00 35.78
C ILE A 124 -32.22 -30.98 35.24
N ASP A 125 -32.58 -31.74 34.21
CA ASP A 125 -31.73 -32.83 33.71
C ASP A 125 -30.52 -32.34 32.90
N GLN A 126 -30.64 -31.18 32.26
CA GLN A 126 -29.65 -30.66 31.34
C GLN A 126 -29.48 -29.14 31.44
N LEU A 127 -28.28 -28.66 31.14
CA LEU A 127 -27.96 -27.24 30.98
C LEU A 127 -27.42 -26.98 29.58
N THR A 128 -27.96 -25.96 28.91
CA THR A 128 -27.53 -25.56 27.56
C THR A 128 -26.44 -24.51 27.64
N VAL A 129 -25.32 -24.77 26.99
CA VAL A 129 -24.19 -23.86 26.81
C VAL A 129 -24.26 -23.27 25.40
N VAL A 130 -24.13 -21.95 25.28
CA VAL A 130 -24.05 -21.26 23.98
C VAL A 130 -22.78 -20.41 23.95
N ALA A 131 -22.04 -20.50 22.84
CA ALA A 131 -20.88 -19.69 22.52
C ALA A 131 -21.12 -18.98 21.18
N HIS A 132 -20.63 -17.74 21.08
CA HIS A 132 -20.74 -16.90 19.89
C HIS A 132 -19.38 -16.28 19.59
N ALA A 133 -18.95 -16.31 18.33
CA ALA A 133 -17.70 -15.67 17.91
C ALA A 133 -17.84 -15.06 16.51
N GLU A 134 -17.08 -14.00 16.28
CA GLU A 134 -17.03 -13.27 15.01
C GLU A 134 -15.57 -12.87 14.73
N ALA A 135 -15.14 -13.02 13.48
CA ALA A 135 -13.88 -12.48 13.00
C ALA A 135 -14.02 -11.98 11.55
N GLU A 136 -13.21 -10.98 11.21
CA GLU A 136 -13.14 -10.41 9.87
C GLU A 136 -11.67 -10.22 9.49
N GLU A 137 -11.20 -10.85 8.40
CA GLU A 137 -9.92 -10.49 7.78
C GLU A 137 -10.20 -9.65 6.53
N LYS A 138 -9.53 -8.49 6.40
CA LYS A 138 -9.69 -7.58 5.25
C LYS A 138 -8.36 -7.17 4.65
N ARG A 139 -8.25 -7.27 3.32
CA ARG A 139 -7.12 -6.72 2.55
C ARG A 139 -7.39 -5.26 2.19
N LYS A 140 -6.43 -4.40 2.52
CA LYS A 140 -6.47 -2.99 2.13
C LYS A 140 -6.08 -2.80 0.66
N ASN A 141 -6.69 -1.80 0.04
CA ASN A 141 -6.29 -1.26 -1.25
C ASN A 141 -4.95 -0.53 -1.12
N ILE A 142 -4.12 -0.62 -2.15
CA ILE A 142 -2.81 0.02 -2.19
C ILE A 142 -2.74 0.92 -3.41
N GLU A 143 -2.33 2.17 -3.19
CA GLU A 143 -2.03 3.13 -4.23
C GLU A 143 -0.58 3.60 -4.08
N ILE A 144 0.26 3.28 -5.07
CA ILE A 144 1.69 3.60 -5.08
C ILE A 144 1.94 4.67 -6.13
N SER A 145 2.69 5.70 -5.76
CA SER A 145 3.31 6.63 -6.69
C SER A 145 4.82 6.48 -6.61
N LEU A 146 5.42 5.95 -7.68
CA LEU A 146 6.83 5.63 -7.79
C LEU A 146 7.55 6.70 -8.63
N LEU A 147 8.38 7.52 -7.99
CA LEU A 147 9.09 8.63 -8.62
C LEU A 147 10.53 8.20 -8.89
N LEU A 148 10.88 8.11 -10.17
CA LEU A 148 12.17 7.57 -10.63
C LEU A 148 12.98 8.66 -11.31
N ASP A 149 14.14 8.95 -10.72
CA ASP A 149 15.10 9.89 -11.27
C ASP A 149 15.79 9.29 -12.50
N MET A 150 15.69 10.03 -13.60
CA MET A 150 16.32 9.76 -14.88
C MET A 150 17.14 10.98 -15.33
N SER A 151 17.59 11.78 -14.37
CA SER A 151 18.45 12.93 -14.60
C SER A 151 19.80 12.53 -15.21
N GLY A 152 20.54 13.52 -15.72
CA GLY A 152 21.76 13.28 -16.49
C GLY A 152 22.84 12.60 -15.66
N SER A 153 22.82 12.78 -14.34
CA SER A 153 23.71 12.10 -13.41
C SER A 153 23.57 10.58 -13.40
N MET A 154 22.41 10.06 -13.81
CA MET A 154 22.16 8.63 -13.93
C MET A 154 22.98 7.95 -15.05
N ARG A 155 23.65 8.75 -15.91
CA ARG A 155 24.62 8.29 -16.92
C ARG A 155 26.00 8.01 -16.33
N PHE A 156 26.26 8.44 -15.10
CA PHE A 156 27.55 8.26 -14.45
C PHE A 156 27.60 6.96 -13.65
N ASP A 157 28.82 6.52 -13.36
CA ASP A 157 29.08 5.44 -12.41
C ASP A 157 29.28 5.98 -10.98
N LYS A 158 29.65 5.09 -10.05
CA LYS A 158 29.94 5.45 -8.65
C LYS A 158 31.03 6.52 -8.47
N SER A 159 31.92 6.68 -9.45
CA SER A 159 32.99 7.69 -9.41
C SER A 159 32.52 9.08 -9.86
N GLY A 160 31.27 9.19 -10.33
CA GLY A 160 30.72 10.42 -10.89
C GLY A 160 31.24 10.71 -12.30
N SER A 161 31.78 9.70 -12.99
CA SER A 161 32.30 9.82 -14.36
C SER A 161 31.47 9.01 -15.34
N TYR A 162 31.43 9.42 -16.61
CA TYR A 162 30.78 8.63 -17.65
C TYR A 162 31.65 7.39 -17.91
N PRO A 163 31.12 6.17 -17.71
CA PRO A 163 31.95 4.96 -17.70
C PRO A 163 32.27 4.44 -19.10
N GLY A 164 31.87 5.16 -20.16
CA GLY A 164 32.05 4.77 -21.54
C GLY A 164 30.97 3.79 -22.04
N PRO A 165 31.01 3.39 -23.34
CA PRO A 165 29.95 2.61 -23.97
C PRO A 165 29.74 1.21 -23.39
N SER A 166 30.78 0.62 -22.78
CA SER A 166 30.76 -0.72 -22.18
C SER A 166 30.62 -0.71 -20.66
N GLY A 167 30.59 0.47 -20.04
CA GLY A 167 30.53 0.64 -18.60
C GLY A 167 29.10 0.69 -18.07
N ALA A 168 28.89 0.17 -16.86
CA ALA A 168 27.58 0.19 -16.22
C ALA A 168 27.28 1.58 -15.64
N MET A 169 26.24 2.23 -16.15
CA MET A 169 25.69 3.48 -15.64
C MET A 169 24.72 3.20 -14.49
N ARG A 170 24.45 4.18 -13.62
CA ARG A 170 23.45 4.06 -12.55
C ARG A 170 22.08 3.58 -13.03
N ILE A 171 21.63 4.05 -14.21
CA ILE A 171 20.35 3.59 -14.79
C ILE A 171 20.29 2.08 -15.01
N ASN A 172 21.43 1.42 -15.29
CA ASN A 172 21.51 -0.02 -15.50
C ASN A 172 21.23 -0.82 -14.22
N TYR A 173 21.39 -0.20 -13.04
CA TYR A 173 21.05 -0.79 -11.74
C TYR A 173 19.62 -0.42 -11.30
N LEU A 174 19.17 0.81 -11.60
CA LEU A 174 17.82 1.24 -11.28
C LEU A 174 16.76 0.39 -11.99
N ARG A 175 16.87 0.21 -13.32
CA ARG A 175 15.86 -0.49 -14.12
C ARG A 175 15.53 -1.88 -13.56
N PRO A 176 16.49 -2.81 -13.37
CA PRO A 176 16.17 -4.12 -12.81
C PRO A 176 15.64 -4.05 -11.37
N ALA A 177 16.09 -3.10 -10.55
CA ALA A 177 15.59 -2.92 -9.19
C ALA A 177 14.11 -2.47 -9.16
N ALA A 178 13.75 -1.48 -9.99
CA ALA A 178 12.38 -1.00 -10.12
C ALA A 178 11.45 -2.07 -10.74
N LYS A 179 11.94 -2.86 -11.72
CA LYS A 179 11.18 -4.00 -12.27
C LYS A 179 10.94 -5.08 -11.20
N SER A 180 11.96 -5.41 -10.40
CA SER A 180 11.81 -6.35 -9.29
C SER A 180 10.82 -5.85 -8.24
N PHE A 181 10.75 -4.53 -8.00
CA PHE A 181 9.72 -3.93 -7.16
C PHE A 181 8.31 -4.13 -7.73
N MET A 182 8.11 -3.93 -9.05
CA MET A 182 6.85 -4.23 -9.73
C MET A 182 6.44 -5.70 -9.58
N ASP A 183 7.38 -6.64 -9.78
CA ASP A 183 7.11 -8.07 -9.63
C ASP A 183 6.61 -8.44 -8.23
N MET A 184 7.02 -7.71 -7.19
CA MET A 184 6.59 -7.95 -5.82
C MET A 184 5.26 -7.26 -5.51
N VAL A 185 5.12 -5.96 -5.78
CA VAL A 185 3.89 -5.23 -5.36
C VAL A 185 2.67 -5.59 -6.22
N LEU A 186 2.90 -6.14 -7.41
CA LEU A 186 1.90 -6.70 -8.34
C LEU A 186 2.12 -8.21 -8.56
N ALA A 187 2.50 -8.93 -7.48
CA ALA A 187 2.47 -10.40 -7.49
C ALA A 187 1.03 -10.91 -7.60
N ASP A 188 0.85 -12.13 -8.12
CA ASP A 188 -0.45 -12.68 -8.50
C ASP A 188 -1.54 -12.54 -7.40
N GLY A 189 -2.71 -12.02 -7.79
CA GLY A 189 -3.82 -11.64 -6.91
C GLY A 189 -3.66 -10.30 -6.20
N ALA A 190 -2.49 -9.66 -6.23
CA ALA A 190 -2.31 -8.32 -5.68
C ALA A 190 -2.72 -7.22 -6.66
N GLU A 191 -2.62 -7.48 -7.96
CA GLU A 191 -3.01 -6.58 -9.05
C GLU A 191 -4.46 -6.11 -8.97
N GLU A 192 -5.35 -6.85 -8.32
CA GLU A 192 -6.75 -6.43 -8.14
C GLU A 192 -6.91 -5.26 -7.15
N TYR A 193 -5.98 -5.12 -6.20
CA TYR A 193 -6.08 -4.17 -5.08
C TYR A 193 -4.95 -3.13 -5.09
N THR A 194 -3.88 -3.36 -5.85
CA THR A 194 -2.72 -2.48 -5.96
C THR A 194 -2.74 -1.74 -7.29
N THR A 195 -2.62 -0.41 -7.26
CA THR A 195 -2.35 0.41 -8.45
C THR A 195 -1.04 1.15 -8.28
N VAL A 196 -0.25 1.20 -9.34
CA VAL A 196 1.03 1.90 -9.39
C VAL A 196 0.96 3.00 -10.46
N SER A 197 1.32 4.21 -10.07
CA SER A 197 1.72 5.24 -11.01
C SER A 197 3.24 5.36 -11.01
N ILE A 198 3.85 5.48 -12.19
CA ILE A 198 5.29 5.75 -12.29
C ILE A 198 5.48 7.16 -12.84
N VAL A 199 6.26 7.95 -12.12
CA VAL A 199 6.62 9.33 -12.44
C VAL A 199 8.11 9.36 -12.76
N PRO A 200 8.51 9.07 -14.01
CA PRO A 200 9.88 9.31 -14.44
C PRO A 200 10.12 10.82 -14.46
N TYR A 201 11.22 11.28 -13.86
CA TYR A 201 11.54 12.71 -13.81
C TYR A 201 13.01 13.01 -14.06
N ALA A 202 13.25 14.13 -14.73
CA ALA A 202 14.55 14.80 -14.77
C ALA A 202 14.34 16.25 -14.33
N GLY A 203 14.74 17.25 -15.10
CA GLY A 203 14.38 18.64 -14.86
C GLY A 203 12.87 18.84 -14.77
N GLN A 204 12.09 18.09 -15.55
CA GLN A 204 10.63 18.12 -15.60
C GLN A 204 10.05 16.71 -15.68
N VAL A 205 8.71 16.64 -15.69
CA VAL A 205 7.93 15.42 -15.86
C VAL A 205 7.02 15.58 -17.08
N SER A 206 7.15 14.66 -18.04
CA SER A 206 6.24 14.59 -19.19
C SER A 206 5.04 13.72 -18.85
N ILE A 207 3.84 14.21 -19.17
CA ILE A 207 2.58 13.47 -19.00
C ILE A 207 2.06 12.84 -20.30
N GLY A 208 2.82 12.98 -21.39
CA GLY A 208 2.46 12.52 -22.72
C GLY A 208 1.50 13.46 -23.47
N PRO A 209 1.50 13.40 -24.81
CA PRO A 209 0.85 14.40 -25.65
C PRO A 209 -0.67 14.38 -25.54
N VAL A 210 -1.28 13.19 -25.51
CA VAL A 210 -2.74 13.04 -25.46
C VAL A 210 -3.34 13.70 -24.22
N LEU A 211 -2.76 13.43 -23.05
CA LEU A 211 -3.27 13.99 -21.79
C LEU A 211 -2.95 15.49 -21.69
N PHE A 212 -1.77 15.91 -22.15
CA PHE A 212 -1.41 17.32 -22.16
C PHE A 212 -2.37 18.15 -23.01
N ASP A 213 -2.70 17.68 -24.21
CA ASP A 213 -3.61 18.37 -25.13
C ASP A 213 -5.03 18.42 -24.57
N ALA A 214 -5.51 17.32 -23.97
CA ALA A 214 -6.80 17.29 -23.30
C ALA A 214 -6.89 18.32 -22.15
N LEU A 215 -5.86 18.38 -21.30
CA LEU A 215 -5.80 19.28 -20.16
C LEU A 215 -5.67 20.75 -20.54
N THR A 216 -4.91 21.04 -21.60
CA THR A 216 -4.69 22.41 -22.08
C THR A 216 -5.75 22.89 -23.06
N ARG A 217 -6.72 22.03 -23.43
CA ARG A 217 -7.70 22.29 -24.51
C ARG A 217 -7.00 22.60 -25.84
N ASN A 218 -6.01 21.78 -26.18
CA ASN A 218 -5.13 21.91 -27.34
C ASN A 218 -4.31 23.21 -27.38
N ARG A 219 -4.11 23.88 -26.23
CA ARG A 219 -3.26 25.07 -26.12
C ARG A 219 -1.79 24.65 -25.97
N ARG A 220 -1.23 24.11 -27.05
CA ARG A 220 0.18 23.71 -27.15
C ARG A 220 1.02 24.83 -27.75
N GLN A 221 2.14 25.15 -27.11
CA GLN A 221 3.14 26.12 -27.57
C GLN A 221 4.16 25.48 -28.52
N HIS A 222 4.47 24.19 -28.37
CA HIS A 222 5.29 23.39 -29.28
C HIS A 222 4.95 21.89 -29.26
N ASP A 223 5.26 21.19 -30.34
CA ASP A 223 5.03 19.77 -30.60
C ASP A 223 6.09 18.81 -30.02
N ARG A 224 7.12 19.33 -29.33
CA ARG A 224 8.26 18.52 -28.89
C ARG A 224 8.03 17.67 -27.63
N SER A 225 7.34 18.21 -26.64
CA SER A 225 7.29 17.59 -25.32
C SER A 225 6.07 18.03 -24.52
N SER A 226 5.65 17.22 -23.56
CA SER A 226 4.40 17.40 -22.82
C SER A 226 4.59 17.67 -21.34
N CYS A 227 5.47 18.63 -21.00
CA CYS A 227 5.66 19.09 -19.62
C CYS A 227 4.95 20.41 -19.35
N PHE A 228 4.39 20.54 -18.15
CA PHE A 228 3.90 21.80 -17.62
C PHE A 228 5.00 22.56 -16.86
N GLN A 229 5.02 23.88 -17.01
CA GLN A 229 5.89 24.76 -16.24
C GLN A 229 5.18 25.20 -14.96
N PHE A 230 5.53 24.58 -13.84
CA PHE A 230 5.00 24.97 -12.53
C PHE A 230 5.64 26.26 -12.00
N GLY A 231 4.80 27.18 -11.54
CA GLY A 231 5.19 28.35 -10.79
C GLY A 231 5.40 28.06 -9.29
N ARG A 232 5.90 29.05 -8.56
CA ARG A 232 6.21 28.95 -7.12
C ARG A 232 4.99 28.58 -6.27
N SER A 233 3.80 29.01 -6.66
CA SER A 233 2.54 28.73 -5.96
C SER A 233 2.01 27.31 -6.16
N ASP A 234 2.51 26.58 -7.15
CA ASP A 234 1.93 25.30 -7.56
C ASP A 234 2.41 24.13 -6.68
N PHE A 235 3.47 24.33 -5.88
CA PHE A 235 4.06 23.34 -4.97
C PHE A 235 3.28 23.17 -3.66
N THR A 236 1.96 23.03 -3.79
CA THR A 236 1.01 22.68 -2.72
C THR A 236 0.24 21.42 -3.12
N LEU A 237 -0.57 20.87 -2.20
CA LEU A 237 -1.56 19.85 -2.56
C LEU A 237 -2.68 20.45 -3.43
N GLY A 238 -3.44 19.58 -4.10
CA GLY A 238 -4.53 19.98 -5.00
C GLY A 238 -4.10 20.17 -6.45
N VAL A 239 -5.11 20.14 -7.32
CA VAL A 239 -4.97 20.16 -8.78
C VAL A 239 -4.67 21.58 -9.27
N PRO A 240 -3.55 21.81 -9.98
CA PRO A 240 -3.28 23.09 -10.63
C PRO A 240 -4.28 23.39 -11.75
N ASP A 241 -4.37 24.66 -12.13
CA ASP A 241 -5.12 25.08 -13.31
C ASP A 241 -4.35 24.75 -14.60
N PHE A 242 -4.35 23.46 -14.97
CA PHE A 242 -3.63 22.95 -16.14
C PHE A 242 -4.02 23.65 -17.45
N ALA A 243 -5.26 24.15 -17.56
CA ALA A 243 -5.70 24.87 -18.75
C ALA A 243 -4.88 26.17 -18.97
N ASN A 244 -4.44 26.80 -17.89
CA ASN A 244 -3.74 28.08 -17.91
C ASN A 244 -2.23 27.96 -17.63
N LEU A 245 -1.75 26.83 -17.11
CA LEU A 245 -0.31 26.58 -16.92
C LEU A 245 0.46 26.60 -18.25
N PRO A 246 1.62 27.30 -18.33
CA PRO A 246 2.45 27.30 -19.53
C PRO A 246 3.00 25.90 -19.82
N GLN A 247 3.20 25.59 -21.11
CA GLN A 247 4.04 24.47 -21.51
C GLN A 247 5.49 24.81 -21.19
N THR A 248 6.25 23.88 -20.64
CA THR A 248 7.68 24.10 -20.41
C THR A 248 8.38 24.24 -21.74
N GLN A 249 9.12 25.33 -21.91
CA GLN A 249 9.89 25.58 -23.11
C GLN A 249 10.95 24.49 -23.30
N HIS A 250 10.91 23.81 -24.44
CA HIS A 250 11.92 22.85 -24.87
C HIS A 250 13.16 23.60 -25.32
N PHE A 251 14.36 23.45 -24.71
CA PHE A 251 15.67 23.67 -25.36
C PHE A 251 16.89 23.33 -24.46
N THR A 252 17.95 22.66 -24.97
CA THR A 252 19.35 23.05 -24.70
C THR A 252 20.23 22.98 -25.96
N GLN A 253 21.05 24.01 -26.23
CA GLN A 253 21.83 24.11 -27.49
C GLN A 253 23.24 23.51 -27.45
N ALA A 254 23.74 23.09 -26.30
CA ALA A 254 25.13 22.65 -26.17
C ALA A 254 25.32 21.92 -24.84
N ASN A 255 25.32 20.58 -24.81
CA ASN A 255 25.72 19.88 -23.59
C ASN A 255 26.54 18.59 -23.73
N HIS A 256 26.94 18.17 -24.93
CA HIS A 256 27.94 17.10 -25.07
C HIS A 256 29.04 17.40 -26.09
N HIS A 257 29.45 18.66 -26.21
CA HIS A 257 30.51 19.02 -27.15
C HIS A 257 31.88 18.47 -26.78
N ASP A 258 32.24 18.19 -25.53
CA ASP A 258 33.63 17.74 -25.25
C ASP A 258 33.84 16.23 -25.39
N ALA A 259 32.81 15.42 -25.18
CA ALA A 259 32.88 13.97 -25.37
C ALA A 259 32.65 13.56 -26.85
N LEU A 260 31.68 14.20 -27.53
CA LEU A 260 31.35 13.88 -28.93
C LEU A 260 32.21 14.65 -29.95
N LYS A 261 32.78 15.84 -29.63
CA LYS A 261 33.82 16.44 -30.52
C LYS A 261 35.06 15.56 -30.64
N LYS A 262 35.40 14.78 -29.61
CA LYS A 262 36.49 13.80 -29.72
C LYS A 262 36.16 12.65 -30.69
N ALA A 263 34.87 12.44 -31.00
CA ALA A 263 34.38 11.42 -31.91
C ALA A 263 34.05 11.93 -33.33
N GLY A 264 34.17 13.24 -33.62
CA GLY A 264 34.00 13.80 -34.97
C GLY A 264 32.55 14.04 -35.43
N GLU A 265 31.58 14.03 -34.52
CA GLU A 265 30.15 14.18 -34.84
C GLU A 265 29.69 15.66 -34.83
N ALA A 266 28.71 15.99 -35.69
CA ALA A 266 28.15 17.33 -35.86
C ALA A 266 27.42 17.83 -34.58
N GLN A 267 27.18 19.14 -34.48
CA GLN A 267 26.53 19.71 -33.29
C GLN A 267 25.08 19.22 -33.12
N ILE A 268 24.84 18.38 -32.10
CA ILE A 268 23.48 17.91 -31.77
C ILE A 268 22.88 18.83 -30.69
N THR A 269 21.78 19.51 -31.03
CA THR A 269 20.89 20.18 -30.07
C THR A 269 19.86 19.17 -29.60
N GLU A 270 19.88 18.82 -28.32
CA GLU A 270 18.92 17.90 -27.74
C GLU A 270 18.10 18.63 -26.67
N PRO A 271 16.83 18.27 -26.49
CA PRO A 271 16.01 18.82 -25.41
C PRO A 271 16.17 18.05 -24.13
N TRP A 272 17.12 18.53 -23.32
CA TRP A 272 17.51 17.78 -22.15
C TRP A 272 16.63 18.01 -20.92
N TRP A 273 15.81 19.06 -20.83
CA TRP A 273 15.16 19.41 -19.54
C TRP A 273 13.79 18.79 -19.30
N CYS A 274 13.03 18.56 -20.37
CA CYS A 274 11.72 17.92 -20.36
C CYS A 274 11.75 16.72 -21.31
N PRO A 275 11.26 15.54 -20.89
CA PRO A 275 11.23 14.38 -21.77
C PRO A 275 10.40 14.63 -23.04
N ASP A 276 10.95 14.25 -24.19
CA ASP A 276 10.30 14.42 -25.48
C ASP A 276 9.10 13.50 -25.66
N ASP A 277 8.15 13.97 -26.45
CA ASP A 277 7.06 13.14 -26.96
C ASP A 277 7.60 12.23 -28.09
N PRO A 278 7.06 11.01 -28.26
CA PRO A 278 7.48 10.11 -29.32
C PRO A 278 7.21 10.71 -30.72
N HIS A 279 8.26 10.75 -31.56
CA HIS A 279 8.33 11.24 -32.94
C HIS A 279 8.12 12.76 -33.17
N ASP A 280 9.22 13.47 -33.43
CA ASP A 280 9.22 14.74 -34.17
C ASP A 280 9.47 14.48 -35.68
N PRO A 281 8.48 14.73 -36.56
CA PRO A 281 8.60 14.47 -37.99
C PRO A 281 9.20 15.63 -38.82
N ARG A 282 9.85 16.65 -38.22
CA ARG A 282 10.39 17.80 -38.98
C ARG A 282 11.63 17.44 -39.83
N PRO A 283 11.70 17.90 -41.09
CA PRO A 283 12.91 17.73 -41.93
C PRO A 283 14.12 18.44 -41.32
N GLY A 284 15.23 17.71 -41.12
CA GLY A 284 16.49 18.26 -40.61
C GLY A 284 16.75 18.04 -39.11
N THR A 285 15.83 17.38 -38.39
CA THR A 285 16.13 16.82 -37.06
C THR A 285 16.46 15.34 -37.18
N THR A 286 17.68 15.04 -37.62
CA THR A 286 18.27 13.71 -37.42
C THR A 286 18.59 13.56 -35.94
N HIS A 287 17.68 12.96 -35.18
CA HIS A 287 18.09 12.21 -34.00
C HIS A 287 18.71 10.91 -34.52
N ASP A 288 19.94 10.98 -35.03
CA ASP A 288 20.76 9.79 -35.23
C ASP A 288 21.12 9.26 -33.84
N PHE A 289 20.20 8.50 -33.25
CA PHE A 289 20.59 7.48 -32.31
C PHE A 289 21.24 6.35 -33.10
N VAL A 290 22.28 5.77 -32.50
CA VAL A 290 23.06 4.62 -32.98
C VAL A 290 22.25 3.74 -33.94
N ALA A 291 22.72 3.62 -35.17
CA ALA A 291 22.15 2.71 -36.16
C ALA A 291 22.02 1.29 -35.55
N GLY A 292 20.79 0.89 -35.23
CA GLY A 292 20.50 -0.43 -34.64
C GLY A 292 19.36 -0.45 -33.62
N GLU A 293 18.96 0.68 -33.05
CA GLU A 293 17.75 0.75 -32.20
C GLU A 293 16.52 1.06 -33.08
N GLY A 294 15.42 0.35 -32.83
CA GLY A 294 14.25 0.28 -33.72
C GLY A 294 13.51 1.61 -33.91
N LYS A 295 12.45 1.58 -34.73
CA LYS A 295 11.51 2.70 -34.92
C LYS A 295 11.17 3.33 -33.56
N ASP A 296 11.54 4.59 -33.37
CA ASP A 296 11.54 5.30 -32.09
C ASP A 296 10.11 5.55 -31.57
N THR A 297 9.52 4.53 -30.95
CA THR A 297 8.23 4.54 -30.26
C THR A 297 8.41 4.67 -28.73
N ASP A 298 9.62 4.97 -28.27
CA ASP A 298 10.00 4.83 -26.86
C ASP A 298 9.57 6.06 -26.05
N ARG A 299 8.69 5.80 -25.07
CA ARG A 299 7.97 6.81 -24.28
C ARG A 299 8.65 7.01 -22.93
N THR A 300 8.94 8.27 -22.59
CA THR A 300 9.42 8.66 -21.25
C THR A 300 8.41 9.59 -20.58
N SER A 301 7.19 9.08 -20.38
CA SER A 301 6.07 9.81 -19.76
C SER A 301 5.53 9.09 -18.53
N VAL A 302 4.72 9.80 -17.74
CA VAL A 302 4.02 9.23 -16.59
C VAL A 302 3.17 8.03 -16.99
N SER A 303 3.24 6.96 -16.18
CA SER A 303 2.30 5.85 -16.20
C SER A 303 1.24 6.09 -15.12
N PHE A 304 -0.04 6.02 -15.49
CA PHE A 304 -1.16 6.42 -14.64
C PHE A 304 -1.92 5.21 -14.07
N LEU A 305 -1.91 5.05 -12.75
CA LEU A 305 -2.77 4.11 -11.99
C LEU A 305 -2.92 2.70 -12.61
N SER A 306 -1.84 2.14 -13.16
CA SER A 306 -1.88 0.83 -13.80
C SER A 306 -1.59 -0.28 -12.79
N ASN A 307 -2.13 -1.46 -13.08
CA ASN A 307 -1.80 -2.73 -12.43
C ASN A 307 -1.22 -3.75 -13.42
N ASP A 308 -1.03 -3.37 -14.69
CA ASP A 308 -0.36 -4.21 -15.68
C ASP A 308 1.16 -4.17 -15.42
N ARG A 309 1.61 -5.22 -14.72
CA ARG A 309 3.01 -5.45 -14.38
C ARG A 309 3.92 -5.39 -15.61
N GLU A 310 3.51 -5.99 -16.73
CA GLU A 310 4.35 -6.06 -17.92
C GLU A 310 4.39 -4.72 -18.66
N TYR A 311 3.28 -3.98 -18.70
CA TYR A 311 3.27 -2.60 -19.20
C TYR A 311 4.22 -1.71 -18.40
N LEU A 312 4.12 -1.72 -17.07
CA LEU A 312 4.97 -0.90 -16.20
C LEU A 312 6.45 -1.24 -16.34
N LYS A 313 6.79 -2.53 -16.47
CA LYS A 313 8.18 -2.99 -16.73
C LYS A 313 8.69 -2.51 -18.09
N ARG A 314 7.87 -2.57 -19.15
CA ARG A 314 8.24 -2.00 -20.47
C ARG A 314 8.48 -0.50 -20.40
N GLN A 315 7.66 0.25 -19.65
CA GLN A 315 7.88 1.69 -19.47
C GLN A 315 9.24 1.98 -18.81
N ILE A 316 9.61 1.22 -17.77
CA ILE A 316 10.92 1.36 -17.10
C ILE A 316 12.10 1.09 -18.06
N ASP A 317 11.96 0.10 -18.93
CA ASP A 317 13.00 -0.23 -19.91
C ASP A 317 13.20 0.88 -20.95
N ASN A 318 12.13 1.63 -21.27
CA ASN A 318 12.11 2.68 -22.28
C ASN A 318 12.60 4.06 -21.80
N TYR A 319 12.93 4.23 -20.51
CA TYR A 319 13.35 5.54 -19.99
C TYR A 319 14.63 6.05 -20.64
N LYS A 320 14.52 7.19 -21.33
CA LYS A 320 15.68 7.95 -21.77
C LYS A 320 16.17 8.86 -20.64
N LEU A 321 17.45 9.18 -20.64
CA LEU A 321 18.07 10.03 -19.61
C LEU A 321 18.08 11.48 -20.07
N TYR A 322 17.60 12.38 -19.22
CA TYR A 322 17.42 13.81 -19.46
C TYR A 322 18.19 14.60 -18.40
N ASP A 323 18.53 15.87 -18.60
CA ASP A 323 19.27 16.68 -17.62
C ASP A 323 18.35 17.37 -16.60
N GLY A 324 18.95 17.85 -15.51
CA GLY A 324 18.27 18.45 -14.39
C GLY A 324 17.67 17.42 -13.43
N THR A 325 17.58 17.81 -12.17
CA THR A 325 16.99 17.02 -11.08
C THR A 325 15.86 17.84 -10.47
N GLY A 326 14.66 17.66 -11.01
CA GLY A 326 13.42 18.37 -10.69
C GLY A 326 12.59 17.68 -9.62
N THR A 327 13.21 17.22 -8.53
CA THR A 327 12.55 16.50 -7.43
C THR A 327 11.24 17.13 -6.92
N PRO A 328 11.10 18.47 -6.72
CA PRO A 328 9.81 19.03 -6.32
C PRO A 328 8.71 18.88 -7.37
N ILE A 329 9.05 18.87 -8.67
CA ILE A 329 8.09 18.63 -9.76
C ILE A 329 7.65 17.17 -9.76
N ALA A 330 8.60 16.25 -9.54
CA ALA A 330 8.30 14.83 -9.36
C ALA A 330 7.37 14.61 -8.16
N LEU A 331 7.67 15.22 -7.00
CA LEU A 331 6.83 15.17 -5.81
C LEU A 331 5.45 15.76 -6.04
N LYS A 332 5.34 16.86 -6.80
CA LYS A 332 4.05 17.45 -7.15
C LYS A 332 3.19 16.46 -7.94
N TRP A 333 3.72 15.89 -9.02
CA TRP A 333 3.02 14.86 -9.80
C TRP A 333 2.73 13.62 -8.97
N GLY A 334 3.71 13.18 -8.18
CA GLY A 334 3.60 12.01 -7.33
C GLY A 334 2.44 12.10 -6.36
N LEU A 335 2.27 13.26 -5.71
CA LEU A 335 1.16 13.53 -4.80
C LEU A 335 -0.15 13.80 -5.52
N LEU A 336 -0.14 14.46 -6.67
CA LEU A 336 -1.34 14.61 -7.50
C LEU A 336 -1.94 13.25 -7.86
N LEU A 337 -1.11 12.27 -8.21
CA LEU A 337 -1.53 10.91 -8.55
C LEU A 337 -1.99 10.08 -7.35
N LEU A 338 -1.91 10.63 -6.14
CA LEU A 338 -2.48 10.07 -4.91
C LEU A 338 -3.65 10.92 -4.37
N ASP A 339 -3.92 12.09 -4.97
CA ASP A 339 -4.94 13.03 -4.53
C ASP A 339 -6.28 12.74 -5.22
N PRO A 340 -7.38 12.49 -4.49
CA PRO A 340 -8.69 12.26 -5.10
C PRO A 340 -9.18 13.42 -5.97
N ALA A 341 -8.65 14.63 -5.78
CA ALA A 341 -8.98 15.79 -6.61
C ALA A 341 -8.59 15.59 -8.09
N ILE A 342 -7.65 14.69 -8.40
CA ILE A 342 -7.21 14.40 -9.78
C ILE A 342 -8.21 13.52 -10.54
N GLN A 343 -9.16 12.86 -9.86
CA GLN A 343 -10.05 11.89 -10.50
C GLN A 343 -10.83 12.43 -11.71
N PRO A 344 -11.38 13.67 -11.72
CA PRO A 344 -12.06 14.19 -12.90
C PRO A 344 -11.14 14.25 -14.13
N MET A 345 -9.87 14.60 -13.94
CA MET A 345 -8.86 14.59 -15.01
C MET A 345 -8.63 13.17 -15.49
N LEU A 346 -8.44 12.19 -14.61
CA LEU A 346 -8.16 10.81 -15.02
C LEU A 346 -9.36 10.14 -15.70
N ARG A 347 -10.58 10.46 -15.28
CA ARG A 347 -11.80 10.01 -15.98
C ARG A 347 -11.90 10.60 -17.37
N GLU A 348 -11.55 11.88 -17.52
CA GLU A 348 -11.52 12.52 -18.83
C GLU A 348 -10.41 11.91 -19.70
N ALA A 349 -9.21 11.71 -19.15
CA ALA A 349 -8.10 11.00 -19.80
C ALA A 349 -8.48 9.58 -20.26
N ALA A 350 -9.21 8.84 -19.43
CA ALA A 350 -9.68 7.50 -19.75
C ALA A 350 -10.69 7.47 -20.91
N ARG A 351 -11.43 8.56 -21.17
CA ARG A 351 -12.27 8.66 -22.39
C ARG A 351 -11.42 8.75 -23.65
N TYR A 352 -10.23 9.36 -23.55
CA TYR A 352 -9.26 9.39 -24.63
C TYR A 352 -8.48 8.07 -24.79
N ARG A 353 -8.66 7.08 -23.90
CA ARG A 353 -8.09 5.72 -24.04
C ARG A 353 -8.51 5.04 -25.35
N ALA A 354 -9.72 5.31 -25.83
CA ALA A 354 -10.19 4.81 -27.13
C ALA A 354 -9.41 5.38 -28.32
N LEU A 355 -8.64 6.45 -28.11
CA LEU A 355 -7.89 7.16 -29.13
C LEU A 355 -6.37 6.90 -29.06
N SER A 356 -5.87 6.25 -28.00
CA SER A 356 -4.44 5.95 -27.85
C SER A 356 -4.16 4.80 -26.88
N GLU A 357 -3.29 3.88 -27.30
CA GLU A 357 -2.67 2.85 -26.44
C GLU A 357 -1.73 3.46 -25.36
N GLU A 358 -1.61 4.80 -25.30
CA GLU A 358 -0.76 5.54 -24.35
C GLU A 358 -1.32 5.62 -22.94
N LEU A 359 -2.63 5.52 -22.80
CA LEU A 359 -3.34 5.71 -21.53
C LEU A 359 -3.94 4.39 -21.04
N ASP A 360 -3.13 3.58 -20.36
CA ASP A 360 -3.58 2.34 -19.74
C ASP A 360 -4.15 2.57 -18.33
N ILE A 361 -5.26 3.31 -18.27
CA ILE A 361 -6.04 3.47 -17.03
C ILE A 361 -7.18 2.45 -17.06
N ASP A 362 -7.09 1.43 -16.20
CA ASP A 362 -8.13 0.42 -16.06
C ASP A 362 -9.41 1.04 -15.47
N ALA A 363 -10.55 0.81 -16.14
CA ALA A 363 -11.85 1.32 -15.71
C ALA A 363 -12.25 0.83 -14.31
N ARG A 364 -11.73 -0.32 -13.85
CA ARG A 364 -11.93 -0.84 -12.48
C ARG A 364 -11.43 0.12 -11.41
N PHE A 365 -10.48 1.00 -11.75
CA PHE A 365 -9.91 1.99 -10.84
C PHE A 365 -10.45 3.40 -11.05
N SER A 366 -11.64 3.54 -11.66
CA SER A 366 -12.28 4.85 -11.90
C SER A 366 -12.51 5.70 -10.64
N ASN A 367 -12.55 5.04 -9.48
CA ASN A 367 -12.72 5.66 -8.16
C ASN A 367 -11.38 5.93 -7.44
N ARG A 368 -10.25 5.69 -8.11
CA ARG A 368 -8.90 5.98 -7.62
C ARG A 368 -8.38 7.29 -8.24
N PRO A 369 -7.60 8.10 -7.49
CA PRO A 369 -7.14 7.87 -6.13
C PRO A 369 -8.26 7.97 -5.10
N ALA A 370 -8.29 7.09 -4.10
CA ALA A 370 -9.27 7.14 -3.02
C ALA A 370 -9.09 8.38 -2.12
N SER A 371 -10.05 8.65 -1.22
CA SER A 371 -9.86 9.70 -0.21
C SER A 371 -8.63 9.45 0.66
N PHE A 372 -7.91 10.50 1.07
CA PHE A 372 -6.83 10.38 2.06
C PHE A 372 -7.29 9.89 3.44
N THR A 373 -8.60 9.95 3.71
CA THR A 373 -9.20 9.48 4.96
C THR A 373 -9.90 8.12 4.80
N ASP A 374 -9.78 7.48 3.63
CA ASP A 374 -10.33 6.15 3.41
C ASP A 374 -9.61 5.12 4.30
N PRO A 375 -10.29 4.47 5.26
CA PRO A 375 -9.65 3.49 6.14
C PRO A 375 -9.17 2.23 5.39
N ASP A 376 -9.73 1.98 4.20
CA ASP A 376 -9.49 0.79 3.40
C ASP A 376 -8.37 0.96 2.38
N THR A 377 -7.84 2.18 2.21
CA THR A 377 -6.82 2.47 1.21
C THR A 377 -5.55 3.01 1.85
N MET A 378 -4.41 2.41 1.51
CA MET A 378 -3.10 2.87 1.90
C MET A 378 -2.38 3.50 0.71
N LYS A 379 -1.80 4.68 0.96
CA LYS A 379 -1.12 5.48 -0.06
C LYS A 379 0.37 5.52 0.22
N PHE A 380 1.16 5.20 -0.79
CA PHE A 380 2.61 5.14 -0.70
C PHE A 380 3.24 6.03 -1.77
N LEU A 381 4.22 6.81 -1.36
CA LEU A 381 5.09 7.55 -2.28
C LEU A 381 6.50 7.00 -2.14
N VAL A 382 7.09 6.54 -3.23
CA VAL A 382 8.46 6.02 -3.27
C VAL A 382 9.27 6.94 -4.16
N LEU A 383 10.19 7.72 -3.58
CA LEU A 383 11.06 8.64 -4.30
C LEU A 383 12.48 8.09 -4.38
N MET A 384 13.00 7.94 -5.59
CA MET A 384 14.40 7.63 -5.85
C MET A 384 15.08 8.85 -6.49
N THR A 385 16.30 9.18 -6.05
CA THR A 385 17.18 10.16 -6.70
C THR A 385 18.65 9.75 -6.56
N ASP A 386 19.47 10.09 -7.56
CA ASP A 386 20.93 9.93 -7.47
C ASP A 386 21.69 11.23 -7.17
N GLY A 387 20.97 12.33 -6.99
CA GLY A 387 21.57 13.65 -7.04
C GLY A 387 20.94 14.71 -6.15
N ALA A 388 21.56 15.89 -6.18
CA ALA A 388 21.04 17.08 -5.55
C ALA A 388 20.00 17.75 -6.45
N ILE A 389 19.02 18.40 -5.83
CA ILE A 389 17.98 19.14 -6.54
C ILE A 389 18.62 20.29 -7.34
N SER A 390 18.25 20.40 -8.63
CA SER A 390 18.74 21.44 -9.54
C SER A 390 17.85 22.69 -9.53
N SER A 391 18.42 23.86 -9.88
CA SER A 391 17.60 25.05 -10.17
C SER A 391 16.79 24.83 -11.44
N GLN A 392 15.63 25.47 -11.52
CA GLN A 392 14.77 25.34 -12.71
C GLN A 392 14.93 26.59 -13.55
N ARG A 393 15.60 26.41 -14.69
CA ARG A 393 16.01 27.49 -15.58
C ARG A 393 15.05 27.63 -16.74
N ILE A 394 14.82 28.88 -17.13
CA ILE A 394 14.09 29.27 -18.32
C ILE A 394 14.94 30.24 -19.15
N PRO A 395 14.79 30.30 -20.47
CA PRO A 395 15.46 31.29 -21.29
C PRO A 395 14.86 32.69 -21.00
N LYS A 396 15.67 33.74 -21.07
CA LYS A 396 15.19 35.14 -20.99
C LYS A 396 14.42 35.56 -22.24
N ASP A 397 14.76 34.96 -23.37
CA ASP A 397 14.09 35.12 -24.65
C ASP A 397 13.39 33.80 -24.99
N ALA A 398 12.06 33.79 -24.89
CA ALA A 398 11.23 32.60 -25.11
C ALA A 398 11.34 32.03 -26.55
N SER A 399 11.89 32.80 -27.50
CA SER A 399 12.14 32.35 -28.87
C SER A 399 13.48 31.61 -29.04
N LYS A 400 14.30 31.55 -27.99
CA LYS A 400 15.67 31.03 -28.04
C LYS A 400 15.89 29.85 -27.11
N PRO A 401 16.88 29.00 -27.42
CA PRO A 401 17.26 27.91 -26.55
C PRO A 401 17.96 28.30 -25.27
N VAL A 402 17.66 27.56 -24.19
CA VAL A 402 18.43 27.60 -22.94
C VAL A 402 19.85 27.12 -23.25
N GLN A 403 20.87 27.92 -22.95
CA GLN A 403 22.26 27.48 -23.11
C GLN A 403 22.84 27.11 -21.75
N TYR A 404 23.36 25.89 -21.57
CA TYR A 404 23.80 25.38 -20.26
C TYR A 404 25.02 26.11 -19.70
N TYR A 405 25.97 26.51 -20.55
CA TYR A 405 27.13 27.27 -20.11
C TYR A 405 26.69 28.62 -19.53
N ASN A 406 27.18 28.89 -18.32
CA ASN A 406 27.03 30.12 -17.53
C ASN A 406 27.28 31.38 -18.36
N ASN A 407 26.30 31.76 -19.17
CA ASN A 407 26.18 33.09 -19.71
C ASN A 407 24.87 33.59 -19.11
N GLY A 408 24.92 34.12 -17.89
CA GLY A 408 23.77 34.70 -17.18
C GLY A 408 23.07 35.82 -17.96
N SER A 409 23.54 36.12 -19.17
CA SER A 409 22.91 36.91 -20.22
C SER A 409 21.73 36.19 -20.91
N LEU A 410 21.68 34.85 -20.99
CA LEU A 410 20.69 34.12 -21.81
C LEU A 410 19.57 33.43 -21.00
N ASN A 411 19.84 32.98 -19.78
CA ASN A 411 18.86 32.26 -18.95
C ASN A 411 18.58 33.00 -17.65
N THR A 412 17.45 32.66 -17.02
CA THR A 412 17.11 33.04 -15.66
C THR A 412 16.54 31.84 -14.90
N ASP A 413 16.73 31.80 -13.59
CA ASP A 413 16.10 30.78 -12.75
C ASP A 413 14.62 31.17 -12.55
N LEU A 414 13.69 30.33 -12.99
CA LEU A 414 12.29 30.41 -12.58
C LEU A 414 12.19 30.27 -11.05
N TYR A 415 13.01 29.38 -10.50
CA TYR A 415 13.32 29.31 -9.08
C TYR A 415 14.68 28.66 -8.83
N THR A 416 15.31 29.08 -7.72
CA THR A 416 16.67 28.67 -7.34
C THR A 416 16.70 27.25 -6.78
N VAL A 417 17.89 26.66 -6.59
CA VAL A 417 18.06 25.39 -5.86
C VAL A 417 17.41 25.47 -4.47
N GLY A 418 17.69 26.53 -3.71
CA GLY A 418 17.14 26.69 -2.36
C GLY A 418 15.61 26.86 -2.33
N ASP A 419 15.01 27.42 -3.37
CA ASP A 419 13.55 27.41 -3.54
C ASP A 419 13.04 25.99 -3.80
N ALA A 420 13.66 25.26 -4.72
CA ALA A 420 13.29 23.90 -5.11
C ALA A 420 13.38 22.92 -3.92
N GLU A 421 14.41 23.04 -3.09
CA GLU A 421 14.57 22.29 -1.84
C GLU A 421 13.44 22.57 -0.84
N ARG A 422 13.05 23.85 -0.69
CA ARG A 422 11.92 24.23 0.17
C ARG A 422 10.60 23.67 -0.34
N PHE A 423 10.38 23.69 -1.66
CA PHE A 423 9.18 23.12 -2.27
C PHE A 423 9.10 21.60 -2.08
N ALA A 424 10.22 20.89 -2.27
CA ALA A 424 10.28 19.46 -2.02
C ALA A 424 9.96 19.13 -0.55
N ALA A 425 10.59 19.84 0.40
CA ALA A 425 10.33 19.67 1.82
C ALA A 425 8.86 19.96 2.21
N ALA A 426 8.25 21.00 1.63
CA ALA A 426 6.85 21.33 1.85
C ALA A 426 5.91 20.23 1.34
N LEU A 427 6.16 19.70 0.14
CA LEU A 427 5.37 18.60 -0.42
C LEU A 427 5.53 17.30 0.38
N CYS A 428 6.75 16.93 0.81
CA CYS A 428 6.94 15.78 1.68
C CYS A 428 6.22 15.93 3.02
N THR A 429 6.20 17.15 3.59
CA THR A 429 5.44 17.44 4.82
C THR A 429 3.94 17.29 4.58
N ALA A 430 3.43 17.85 3.49
CA ALA A 430 2.02 17.74 3.13
C ALA A 430 1.58 16.29 2.88
N ALA A 431 2.42 15.50 2.22
CA ALA A 431 2.21 14.05 2.03
C ALA A 431 2.00 13.34 3.37
N LYS A 432 2.93 13.56 4.32
CA LYS A 432 2.89 12.95 5.65
C LYS A 432 1.65 13.38 6.45
N GLN A 433 1.27 14.65 6.36
CA GLN A 433 0.04 15.17 7.00
C GLN A 433 -1.25 14.56 6.41
N LYS A 434 -1.20 14.02 5.19
CA LYS A 434 -2.30 13.30 4.54
C LYS A 434 -2.21 11.78 4.69
N ASN A 435 -1.42 11.29 5.65
CA ASN A 435 -1.18 9.87 5.90
C ASN A 435 -0.59 9.10 4.70
N VAL A 436 0.10 9.80 3.79
CA VAL A 436 0.89 9.14 2.74
C VAL A 436 2.19 8.65 3.37
N ILE A 437 2.48 7.37 3.20
CA ILE A 437 3.73 6.76 3.66
C ILE A 437 4.81 7.02 2.61
N VAL A 438 5.81 7.83 2.98
CA VAL A 438 6.89 8.25 2.08
C VAL A 438 8.13 7.40 2.33
N PHE A 439 8.56 6.68 1.29
CA PHE A 439 9.85 6.01 1.21
C PHE A 439 10.79 6.81 0.33
N THR A 440 12.05 6.91 0.71
CA THR A 440 13.08 7.60 -0.08
C THR A 440 14.32 6.74 -0.26
N ILE A 441 14.85 6.75 -1.48
CA ILE A 441 16.09 6.06 -1.86
C ILE A 441 17.06 7.11 -2.40
N GLY A 442 18.16 7.32 -1.70
CA GLY A 442 19.29 8.12 -2.18
C GLY A 442 20.36 7.19 -2.76
N PHE A 443 20.53 7.20 -4.08
CA PHE A 443 21.45 6.32 -4.80
C PHE A 443 22.78 7.04 -5.09
N ASP A 444 23.89 6.57 -4.51
CA ASP A 444 25.22 7.20 -4.66
C ASP A 444 25.24 8.71 -4.30
N VAL A 445 24.34 9.13 -3.40
CA VAL A 445 24.18 10.54 -3.01
C VAL A 445 25.19 11.00 -1.95
N ASN A 446 25.53 12.29 -2.00
CA ASN A 446 26.30 12.97 -0.96
C ASN A 446 25.47 13.19 0.33
N ASP A 447 26.10 13.68 1.39
CA ASP A 447 25.45 13.83 2.71
C ASP A 447 24.31 14.86 2.71
N THR A 448 24.41 15.92 1.92
CA THR A 448 23.37 16.95 1.80
C THR A 448 22.10 16.37 1.19
N ALA A 449 22.23 15.69 0.04
CA ALA A 449 21.11 15.04 -0.63
C ALA A 449 20.55 13.88 0.22
N ALA A 450 21.42 13.09 0.87
CA ALA A 450 20.99 12.05 1.82
C ALA A 450 20.13 12.64 2.96
N LYS A 451 20.53 13.78 3.53
CA LYS A 451 19.78 14.45 4.60
C LYS A 451 18.42 14.95 4.12
N GLN A 452 18.35 15.51 2.90
CA GLN A 452 17.09 15.94 2.30
C GLN A 452 16.13 14.77 2.10
N MET A 453 16.62 13.66 1.54
CA MET A 453 15.85 12.43 1.33
C MET A 453 15.39 11.82 2.66
N SER A 454 16.26 11.80 3.67
CA SER A 454 15.93 11.33 5.02
C SER A 454 14.82 12.18 5.67
N ASN A 455 14.88 13.50 5.54
CA ASN A 455 13.84 14.40 6.06
C ASN A 455 12.49 14.26 5.35
N CYS A 456 12.52 13.92 4.05
CA CYS A 456 11.31 13.70 3.26
C CYS A 456 10.58 12.41 3.69
N ALA A 457 11.33 11.34 4.01
CA ALA A 457 10.77 10.06 4.43
C ALA A 457 9.82 10.16 5.63
N SER A 458 8.90 9.21 5.72
CA SER A 458 8.02 9.04 6.89
C SER A 458 8.76 8.27 7.99
N GLY A 459 9.86 8.79 8.51
CA GLY A 459 10.69 8.11 9.53
C GLY A 459 12.01 7.58 8.98
N ALA A 460 12.97 7.36 9.87
CA ALA A 460 14.34 6.96 9.50
C ALA A 460 14.39 5.55 8.88
N GLU A 461 13.48 4.66 9.28
CA GLU A 461 13.34 3.30 8.77
C GLU A 461 12.82 3.23 7.32
N ARG A 462 12.37 4.36 6.76
CA ARG A 462 11.85 4.48 5.39
C ARG A 462 12.79 5.24 4.46
N PHE A 463 14.00 5.55 4.93
CA PHE A 463 15.07 6.13 4.13
C PHE A 463 16.15 5.08 3.86
N TYR A 464 16.54 4.95 2.60
CA TYR A 464 17.58 4.04 2.14
C TYR A 464 18.67 4.84 1.43
N ARG A 465 19.87 4.87 2.01
CA ARG A 465 21.07 5.37 1.32
C ARG A 465 21.80 4.17 0.74
N VAL A 466 21.86 4.08 -0.59
CA VAL A 466 22.35 2.88 -1.29
C VAL A 466 23.40 3.23 -2.32
N ASN A 467 24.18 2.23 -2.70
CA ASN A 467 25.03 2.26 -3.89
C ASN A 467 24.51 1.25 -4.93
N ALA A 468 25.27 1.06 -6.02
CA ALA A 468 24.87 0.22 -7.14
C ALA A 468 24.61 -1.26 -6.76
N LEU A 469 25.28 -1.78 -5.72
CA LEU A 469 25.11 -3.16 -5.27
C LEU A 469 23.84 -3.34 -4.40
N ASP A 470 23.39 -2.26 -3.76
CA ASP A 470 22.37 -2.32 -2.70
C ASP A 470 21.00 -1.79 -3.15
N ILE A 471 20.92 -1.11 -4.30
CA ILE A 471 19.66 -0.49 -4.76
C ILE A 471 18.55 -1.52 -4.96
N GLN A 472 18.87 -2.71 -5.47
CA GLN A 472 17.89 -3.77 -5.63
C GLN A 472 17.34 -4.20 -4.27
N ASP A 473 18.17 -4.34 -3.25
CA ASP A 473 17.75 -4.75 -1.91
C ASP A 473 16.90 -3.68 -1.21
N ALA A 474 17.16 -2.39 -1.44
CA ALA A 474 16.28 -1.33 -0.97
C ALA A 474 14.88 -1.42 -1.58
N PHE A 475 14.78 -1.60 -2.90
CA PHE A 475 13.49 -1.79 -3.56
C PHE A 475 12.75 -3.03 -3.06
N LYS A 476 13.44 -4.17 -2.87
CA LYS A 476 12.86 -5.38 -2.27
C LYS A 476 12.37 -5.16 -0.84
N SER A 477 13.15 -4.43 -0.02
CA SER A 477 12.80 -4.07 1.35
C SER A 477 11.51 -3.25 1.40
N ILE A 478 11.40 -2.23 0.53
CA ILE A 478 10.20 -1.38 0.43
C ILE A 478 8.99 -2.21 -0.01
N ALA A 479 9.12 -3.05 -1.06
CA ALA A 479 8.02 -3.93 -1.49
C ALA A 479 7.55 -4.84 -0.35
N THR A 480 8.48 -5.46 0.38
CA THR A 480 8.17 -6.33 1.52
C THR A 480 7.45 -5.55 2.63
N ALA A 481 7.89 -4.32 2.92
CA ALA A 481 7.24 -3.47 3.90
C ALA A 481 5.80 -3.13 3.49
N ILE A 482 5.57 -2.77 2.21
CA ILE A 482 4.23 -2.50 1.67
C ILE A 482 3.34 -3.75 1.77
N GLN A 483 3.85 -4.92 1.39
CA GLN A 483 3.09 -6.17 1.44
C GLN A 483 2.71 -6.58 2.87
N LYS A 484 3.59 -6.40 3.86
CA LYS A 484 3.30 -6.73 5.26
C LYS A 484 2.13 -5.92 5.81
N ILE A 485 2.01 -4.66 5.42
CA ILE A 485 0.97 -3.77 5.92
C ILE A 485 -0.40 -4.07 5.25
N LYS A 486 -0.40 -4.81 4.12
CA LYS A 486 -1.62 -5.27 3.44
C LYS A 486 -2.46 -6.24 4.28
N LEU A 487 -1.81 -7.00 5.16
CA LEU A 487 -2.42 -8.05 5.97
C LEU A 487 -2.67 -7.48 7.38
N ILE A 488 -3.85 -6.90 7.59
CA ILE A 488 -4.31 -6.57 8.93
C ILE A 488 -5.49 -7.51 9.19
N GLY A 489 -5.24 -8.46 10.11
CA GLY A 489 -6.21 -9.46 10.54
C GLY A 489 -7.19 -8.92 11.56
#